data_AF-A0A842ND89-F1
#
_entry.id   AF-A0A842ND89-F1
#
_cell.length_a   1.000
_cell.length_b   1.000
_cell.length_c   1.000
_cell.angle_alpha   90.00
_cell.angle_beta   90.00
_cell.angle_gamma   90.00
#
_symmetry.space_group_name_H-M   'P 1'
#
loop_
_entity.id
_entity.type
_entity.pdbx_description
1 polymer ?
#
loop_
_entity_poly.entity_id
_entity_poly.type
_entity_poly.pdbx_seq_one_letter_code
_entity_poly.pdbx_strand_id
1 'polypeptide(L)'
;MSQDDSQGSQEEEGTDIVDVSGSDEGESLEPISDTQPESEDRVDEAPHEMPGPAVQSSVPRVAVPASPDAVVETLRRLREDVGQISELSSEEGSIVAAFSLAFLKLMEPLTKALPVDAGVLPLELGAVEKANVLPKGDLVVLHRDGRMESVDLTDVENRDLLVTVVSDAMPRFNALVAQRRSKIENRINFLSSVTKELQSIADSLVEVG
;
A
#
# COMPACT_ATOMS: atom_id res chain seq x y z
N MET A 1 4.78 41.59 -55.08
CA MET A 1 3.55 41.44 -55.90
C MET A 1 3.29 39.96 -56.01
N SER A 2 2.07 39.49 -55.72
CA SER A 2 1.65 38.07 -55.74
C SER A 2 2.38 37.15 -54.76
N GLN A 3 1.83 36.02 -54.29
CA GLN A 3 0.45 35.52 -54.08
C GLN A 3 0.61 34.56 -52.86
N ASP A 4 -0.21 34.54 -51.82
CA ASP A 4 -1.65 34.23 -51.70
C ASP A 4 -1.98 32.73 -51.81
N ASP A 5 -3.06 32.31 -51.13
CA ASP A 5 -3.66 30.97 -51.01
C ASP A 5 -2.82 29.81 -50.43
N SER A 6 -3.23 29.31 -49.25
CA SER A 6 -3.87 27.97 -49.13
C SER A 6 -4.22 27.58 -47.68
N GLN A 7 -5.49 27.19 -47.49
CA GLN A 7 -6.02 26.06 -46.67
C GLN A 7 -5.57 25.92 -45.18
N GLY A 8 -6.45 25.67 -44.20
CA GLY A 8 -7.90 25.48 -44.22
C GLY A 8 -8.34 24.03 -44.04
N SER A 9 -8.54 23.62 -42.78
CA SER A 9 -9.28 22.41 -42.38
C SER A 9 -10.03 22.68 -41.07
N GLN A 10 -11.36 22.55 -41.12
CA GLN A 10 -12.19 22.26 -39.95
C GLN A 10 -12.55 20.77 -40.03
N GLU A 11 -12.70 20.09 -38.90
CA GLU A 11 -13.51 18.88 -38.82
C GLU A 11 -14.03 18.72 -37.38
N GLU A 12 -15.27 18.23 -37.27
CA GLU A 12 -16.02 18.12 -36.01
C GLU A 12 -16.24 16.64 -35.68
N GLU A 13 -16.09 16.26 -34.41
CA GLU A 13 -16.84 15.15 -33.80
C GLU A 13 -16.79 15.28 -32.26
N GLY A 14 -17.86 15.08 -31.49
CA GLY A 14 -19.23 14.72 -31.89
C GLY A 14 -19.68 13.40 -31.26
N THR A 15 -19.77 13.34 -29.94
CA THR A 15 -20.31 12.15 -29.22
C THR A 15 -21.34 12.55 -28.17
N ASP A 16 -22.59 12.16 -28.41
CA ASP A 16 -23.65 12.24 -27.42
C ASP A 16 -23.37 11.34 -26.20
N ILE A 17 -23.77 11.79 -25.01
CA ILE A 17 -23.92 10.93 -23.83
C ILE A 17 -25.40 10.96 -23.44
N VAL A 18 -26.01 9.77 -23.45
CA VAL A 18 -27.46 9.61 -23.33
C VAL A 18 -27.91 9.74 -21.87
N ASP A 19 -28.89 10.61 -21.62
CA ASP A 19 -29.63 10.68 -20.36
C ASP A 19 -30.48 9.42 -20.16
N VAL A 20 -30.28 8.74 -19.02
CA VAL A 20 -31.13 7.64 -18.55
C VAL A 20 -31.57 7.92 -17.12
N SER A 21 -32.45 8.90 -16.98
CA SER A 21 -33.29 9.08 -15.81
C SER A 21 -34.29 7.92 -15.67
N GLY A 22 -34.30 7.23 -14.52
CA GLY A 22 -35.19 6.11 -14.24
C GLY A 22 -35.45 5.96 -12.74
N SER A 23 -36.70 6.16 -12.32
CA SER A 23 -37.16 6.23 -10.94
C SER A 23 -37.97 5.01 -10.51
N ASP A 24 -37.84 4.64 -9.24
CA ASP A 24 -38.90 4.21 -8.29
C ASP A 24 -38.20 4.15 -6.91
N GLU A 25 -38.69 4.77 -5.83
CA GLU A 25 -39.98 4.62 -5.13
C GLU A 25 -40.15 3.25 -4.46
N GLY A 26 -40.41 3.24 -3.15
CA GLY A 26 -40.32 2.03 -2.32
C GLY A 26 -40.37 2.32 -0.82
N GLU A 27 -41.45 2.93 -0.34
CA GLU A 27 -41.68 3.16 1.09
C GLU A 27 -41.77 1.86 1.90
N SER A 28 -41.26 1.89 3.14
CA SER A 28 -41.95 1.28 4.29
C SER A 28 -41.49 1.94 5.59
N LEU A 29 -42.44 2.13 6.49
CA LEU A 29 -42.36 2.99 7.67
C LEU A 29 -42.64 2.20 8.96
N GLU A 30 -42.11 2.72 10.07
CA GLU A 30 -42.65 2.55 11.43
C GLU A 30 -42.58 1.10 12.05
N PRO A 31 -42.84 0.91 13.36
CA PRO A 31 -42.17 1.58 14.49
C PRO A 31 -41.86 0.58 15.64
N ILE A 32 -41.90 1.06 16.89
CA ILE A 32 -41.97 0.36 18.20
C ILE A 32 -40.80 -0.56 18.62
N SER A 33 -40.46 -0.68 19.91
CA SER A 33 -41.19 -0.24 21.12
C SER A 33 -40.28 0.26 22.24
N ASP A 34 -40.74 1.24 23.02
CA ASP A 34 -40.19 1.58 24.34
C ASP A 34 -40.29 0.42 25.34
N THR A 35 -39.31 0.27 26.25
CA THR A 35 -39.50 -0.44 27.54
C THR A 35 -38.56 0.09 28.63
N GLN A 36 -39.01 1.13 29.33
CA GLN A 36 -38.68 1.49 30.72
C GLN A 36 -39.98 2.03 31.37
N PRO A 37 -40.08 2.20 32.70
CA PRO A 37 -39.14 1.84 33.78
C PRO A 37 -39.54 0.46 34.39
N GLU A 38 -39.49 0.05 35.67
CA GLU A 38 -39.21 0.66 36.99
C GLU A 38 -38.54 -0.36 37.93
N SER A 39 -37.46 0.04 38.64
CA SER A 39 -37.24 -0.30 40.05
C SER A 39 -36.08 0.49 40.64
N GLU A 40 -36.35 1.28 41.69
CA GLU A 40 -35.33 1.87 42.55
C GLU A 40 -34.77 0.80 43.52
N ASP A 41 -33.48 0.87 43.83
CA ASP A 41 -33.07 0.84 45.24
C ASP A 41 -31.81 1.69 45.44
N ARG A 42 -31.67 2.26 46.63
CA ARG A 42 -30.58 3.16 47.04
C ARG A 42 -29.84 2.53 48.22
N VAL A 43 -28.57 2.24 48.03
CA VAL A 43 -27.63 2.05 49.14
C VAL A 43 -26.43 2.96 48.93
N ASP A 44 -26.35 4.02 49.73
CA ASP A 44 -25.15 4.83 49.88
C ASP A 44 -24.08 4.01 50.62
N GLU A 45 -22.93 3.75 49.98
CA GLU A 45 -21.69 3.54 50.72
C GLU A 45 -20.47 4.06 49.95
N ALA A 46 -19.40 4.36 50.68
CA ALA A 46 -18.34 5.29 50.26
C ALA A 46 -17.36 4.70 49.22
N PRO A 47 -16.70 5.54 48.39
CA PRO A 47 -15.78 5.08 47.36
C PRO A 47 -14.50 4.49 47.94
N HIS A 48 -14.32 3.17 47.77
CA HIS A 48 -13.00 2.55 47.91
C HIS A 48 -12.17 2.75 46.64
N GLU A 49 -11.27 3.73 46.67
CA GLU A 49 -10.21 3.88 45.66
C GLU A 49 -9.29 2.65 45.69
N MET A 50 -9.51 1.73 44.74
CA MET A 50 -8.55 0.67 44.43
C MET A 50 -7.33 1.30 43.72
N PRO A 51 -6.11 1.25 44.29
CA PRO A 51 -4.93 1.79 43.62
C PRO A 51 -4.57 0.90 42.43
N GLY A 52 -4.98 1.32 41.23
CA GLY A 52 -4.61 0.66 39.99
C GLY A 52 -3.08 0.62 39.82
N PRO A 53 -2.51 -0.44 39.21
CA PRO A 53 -1.07 -0.53 39.00
C PRO A 53 -0.63 0.65 38.13
N ALA A 54 0.20 1.53 38.70
CA ALA A 54 0.63 2.75 38.05
C ALA A 54 1.36 2.44 36.74
N VAL A 55 0.73 2.74 35.60
CA VAL A 55 1.38 2.72 34.29
C VAL A 55 2.47 3.77 34.31
N GLN A 56 3.71 3.32 34.51
CA GLN A 56 4.88 4.19 34.50
C GLN A 56 5.13 4.68 33.07
N SER A 57 4.43 5.74 32.67
CA SER A 57 4.77 6.53 31.50
C SER A 57 6.14 7.17 31.74
N SER A 58 7.20 6.43 31.41
CA SER A 58 8.58 6.81 31.58
C SER A 58 9.01 7.80 30.49
N VAL A 59 8.28 8.91 30.37
CA VAL A 59 8.75 10.08 29.63
C VAL A 59 10.12 10.45 30.20
N PRO A 60 11.19 10.53 29.39
CA PRO A 60 12.52 10.86 29.88
C PRO A 60 12.50 12.21 30.60
N ARG A 61 12.65 12.19 31.93
CA ARG A 61 12.77 13.41 32.72
C ARG A 61 14.11 14.07 32.40
N VAL A 62 14.09 15.02 31.45
CA VAL A 62 15.24 15.86 31.13
C VAL A 62 15.71 16.54 32.42
N ALA A 63 16.85 16.11 32.92
CA ALA A 63 17.45 16.68 34.12
C ALA A 63 17.85 18.13 33.81
N VAL A 64 17.34 19.09 34.59
CA VAL A 64 17.67 20.50 34.41
C VAL A 64 19.19 20.67 34.63
N PRO A 65 19.95 21.16 33.64
CA PRO A 65 21.41 21.25 33.74
C PRO A 65 21.81 22.22 34.86
N ALA A 66 22.55 21.69 35.85
CA ALA A 66 22.82 22.38 37.11
C ALA A 66 23.90 23.49 37.04
N SER A 67 24.52 23.72 35.88
CA SER A 67 25.50 24.78 35.66
C SER A 67 25.50 25.27 34.20
N PRO A 68 26.01 26.48 33.91
CA PRO A 68 26.17 26.96 32.52
C PRO A 68 27.03 26.02 31.65
N ASP A 69 28.08 25.43 32.20
CA ASP A 69 28.93 24.48 31.47
C ASP A 69 28.17 23.19 31.11
N ALA A 70 27.27 22.71 31.98
CA ALA A 70 26.41 21.57 31.70
C ALA A 70 25.38 21.88 30.59
N VAL A 71 24.90 23.13 30.49
CA VAL A 71 24.10 23.59 29.34
C VAL A 71 24.93 23.54 28.06
N VAL A 72 26.14 24.09 28.07
CA VAL A 72 27.04 24.11 26.90
C VAL A 72 27.37 22.71 26.40
N GLU A 73 27.66 21.77 27.31
CA GLU A 73 27.97 20.39 26.93
C GLU A 73 26.74 19.64 26.41
N THR A 74 25.57 19.89 26.99
CA THR A 74 24.29 19.35 26.48
C THR A 74 23.99 19.88 25.07
N LEU A 75 24.26 21.17 24.79
CA LEU A 75 24.10 21.77 23.46
C LEU A 75 25.13 21.24 22.45
N ARG A 76 26.38 20.97 22.87
CA ARG A 76 27.39 20.32 22.02
C ARG A 76 26.94 18.92 21.60
N ARG A 77 26.45 18.13 22.56
CA ARG A 77 25.91 16.80 22.30
C ARG A 77 24.67 16.86 21.40
N LEU A 78 23.70 17.72 21.71
CA LEU A 78 22.49 17.86 20.88
C LEU A 78 22.83 18.22 19.42
N ARG A 79 23.83 19.07 19.19
CA ARG A 79 24.32 19.40 17.84
C ARG A 79 24.96 18.20 17.13
N GLU A 80 25.68 17.36 17.87
CA GLU A 80 26.26 16.11 17.36
C GLU A 80 25.17 15.09 17.01
N ASP A 81 24.25 14.83 17.95
CA ASP A 81 23.11 13.93 17.79
C ASP A 81 22.24 14.35 16.58
N VAL A 82 21.98 15.66 16.39
CA VAL A 82 21.27 16.21 15.22
C VAL A 82 22.06 16.05 13.91
N GLY A 83 23.39 16.16 13.95
CA GLY A 83 24.25 15.91 12.78
C GLY A 83 24.15 14.46 12.31
N GLN A 84 24.25 13.51 13.26
CA GLN A 84 24.15 12.07 12.99
C GLN A 84 22.75 11.67 12.48
N ILE A 85 21.68 12.25 13.05
CA ILE A 85 20.31 12.05 12.52
C ILE A 85 20.22 12.54 11.06
N SER A 86 20.77 13.71 10.74
CA SER A 86 20.75 14.23 9.37
C SER A 86 21.52 13.37 8.36
N GLU A 87 22.61 12.72 8.79
CA GLU A 87 23.35 11.76 7.97
C GLU A 87 22.55 10.48 7.74
N LEU A 88 21.99 9.90 8.81
CA LEU A 88 21.18 8.67 8.76
C LEU A 88 19.90 8.83 7.92
N SER A 89 19.15 9.92 8.07
CA SER A 89 17.93 10.17 7.26
C SER A 89 18.22 10.39 5.76
N SER A 90 19.45 10.80 5.43
CA SER A 90 19.95 10.95 4.06
C SER A 90 20.37 9.60 3.47
N GLU A 91 21.12 8.79 4.23
CA GLU A 91 21.49 7.42 3.85
C GLU A 91 20.23 6.54 3.67
N GLU A 92 19.30 6.57 4.62
CA GLU A 92 18.00 5.89 4.53
C GLU A 92 17.25 6.31 3.27
N GLY A 93 17.19 7.60 2.95
CA GLY A 93 16.51 8.09 1.75
C GLY A 93 17.10 7.52 0.45
N SER A 94 18.42 7.39 0.39
CA SER A 94 19.13 6.75 -0.72
C SER A 94 18.82 5.26 -0.80
N ILE A 95 18.86 4.55 0.33
CA ILE A 95 18.57 3.11 0.44
C ILE A 95 17.12 2.82 0.04
N VAL A 96 16.15 3.59 0.55
CA VAL A 96 14.72 3.41 0.27
C VAL A 96 14.40 3.69 -1.19
N ALA A 97 14.96 4.75 -1.79
CA ALA A 97 14.77 5.05 -3.21
C ALA A 97 15.40 3.98 -4.13
N ALA A 98 16.58 3.45 -3.77
CA ALA A 98 17.19 2.33 -4.49
C ALA A 98 16.39 1.03 -4.34
N PHE A 99 15.87 0.77 -3.14
CA PHE A 99 15.05 -0.40 -2.83
C PHE A 99 13.71 -0.39 -3.59
N SER A 100 12.93 0.69 -3.49
CA SER A 100 11.61 0.79 -4.12
C SER A 100 11.71 0.65 -5.64
N LEU A 101 12.68 1.34 -6.25
CA LEU A 101 12.98 1.24 -7.67
C LEU A 101 13.34 -0.18 -8.12
N ALA A 102 14.06 -0.94 -7.28
CA ALA A 102 14.41 -2.33 -7.56
C ALA A 102 13.20 -3.27 -7.40
N PHE A 103 12.45 -3.14 -6.30
CA PHE A 103 11.28 -3.95 -5.99
C PHE A 103 10.18 -3.82 -7.07
N LEU A 104 9.84 -2.58 -7.45
CA LEU A 104 8.81 -2.28 -8.44
C LEU A 104 9.17 -2.83 -9.84
N LYS A 105 10.42 -2.68 -10.27
CA LYS A 105 10.93 -3.29 -11.53
C LYS A 105 10.89 -4.82 -11.54
N LEU A 106 11.01 -5.46 -10.37
CA LEU A 106 10.89 -6.91 -10.26
C LEU A 106 9.41 -7.35 -10.17
N MET A 107 8.48 -6.50 -9.72
CA MET A 107 7.04 -6.76 -9.76
C MET A 107 6.44 -6.74 -11.17
N GLU A 108 6.84 -5.78 -12.01
CA GLU A 108 6.29 -5.56 -13.36
C GLU A 108 6.16 -6.83 -14.23
N PRO A 109 7.18 -7.71 -14.38
CA PRO A 109 7.08 -8.94 -15.18
C PRO A 109 6.35 -10.10 -14.46
N LEU A 110 5.95 -9.94 -13.19
CA LEU A 110 5.37 -10.98 -12.34
C LEU A 110 3.87 -10.79 -12.08
N THR A 111 3.43 -9.57 -11.77
CA THR A 111 2.02 -9.28 -11.46
C THR A 111 1.63 -7.83 -11.78
N LYS A 112 0.34 -7.60 -12.02
CA LYS A 112 -0.24 -6.25 -12.14
C LYS A 112 -0.53 -5.59 -10.79
N ALA A 113 -0.68 -6.38 -9.73
CA ALA A 113 -0.99 -5.96 -8.37
C ALA A 113 -0.52 -7.03 -7.39
N LEU A 114 -0.03 -6.62 -6.22
CA LEU A 114 0.42 -7.50 -5.14
C LEU A 114 -0.42 -7.19 -3.89
N PRO A 115 -1.33 -8.10 -3.46
CA PRO A 115 -2.21 -7.83 -2.33
C PRO A 115 -1.41 -7.73 -1.02
N VAL A 116 -1.83 -6.81 -0.16
CA VAL A 116 -1.31 -6.55 1.19
C VAL A 116 -2.39 -6.94 2.20
N ASP A 117 -2.03 -7.38 3.40
CA ASP A 117 -3.02 -7.50 4.48
C ASP A 117 -3.52 -6.12 4.92
N ALA A 118 -4.84 -5.95 5.07
CA ALA A 118 -5.41 -4.75 5.67
C ALA A 118 -5.02 -4.64 7.16
N GLY A 119 -4.75 -5.77 7.83
CA GLY A 119 -4.37 -5.83 9.24
C GLY A 119 -2.95 -5.36 9.58
N VAL A 120 -2.08 -5.09 8.58
CA VAL A 120 -0.76 -4.49 8.82
C VAL A 120 -0.71 -2.99 8.51
N LEU A 121 -1.80 -2.39 8.03
CA LEU A 121 -1.82 -0.98 7.65
C LEU A 121 -2.01 -0.05 8.87
N PRO A 122 -1.44 1.17 8.85
CA PRO A 122 -1.68 2.18 9.88
C PRO A 122 -3.17 2.52 10.03
N LEU A 123 -3.61 2.75 11.27
CA LEU A 123 -5.02 3.05 11.59
C LEU A 123 -5.48 4.40 11.05
N GLU A 124 -4.51 5.26 10.70
CA GLU A 124 -4.65 6.54 10.04
C GLU A 124 -5.23 6.41 8.61
N LEU A 125 -5.05 5.26 7.96
CA LEU A 125 -5.74 4.89 6.71
C LEU A 125 -7.18 4.38 6.94
N GLY A 126 -7.66 4.40 8.19
CA GLY A 126 -9.04 4.10 8.55
C GLY A 126 -9.48 2.65 8.30
N ALA A 127 -10.77 2.48 8.05
CA ALA A 127 -11.41 1.16 7.95
C ALA A 127 -11.18 0.48 6.58
N VAL A 128 -9.96 0.02 6.34
CA VAL A 128 -9.59 -0.72 5.12
C VAL A 128 -10.33 -2.08 5.04
N GLU A 129 -10.70 -2.46 3.83
CA GLU A 129 -11.21 -3.79 3.47
C GLU A 129 -10.19 -4.59 2.64
N LYS A 130 -9.53 -3.94 1.66
CA LYS A 130 -8.49 -4.56 0.81
C LYS A 130 -7.40 -3.55 0.46
N ALA A 131 -6.16 -4.00 0.28
CA ALA A 131 -5.08 -3.16 -0.22
C ALA A 131 -4.16 -3.92 -1.19
N ASN A 132 -3.58 -3.21 -2.17
CA ASN A 132 -2.69 -3.79 -3.18
C ASN A 132 -1.58 -2.80 -3.57
N VAL A 133 -0.34 -3.27 -3.64
CA VAL A 133 0.76 -2.53 -4.28
C VAL A 133 0.69 -2.72 -5.80
N LEU A 134 0.79 -1.63 -6.56
CA LEU A 134 0.97 -1.66 -8.01
C LEU A 134 2.46 -1.54 -8.38
N PRO A 135 2.93 -2.14 -9.50
CA PRO A 135 4.31 -2.00 -9.98
C PRO A 135 4.78 -0.57 -10.32
N LYS A 136 3.93 0.45 -10.13
CA LYS A 136 4.27 1.88 -10.28
C LYS A 136 4.81 2.53 -9.01
N GLY A 137 4.44 2.01 -7.83
CA GLY A 137 4.66 2.66 -6.53
C GLY A 137 3.39 2.85 -5.70
N ASP A 138 2.23 2.87 -6.35
CA ASP A 138 0.93 3.08 -5.68
C ASP A 138 0.56 1.93 -4.72
N LEU A 139 0.16 2.26 -3.49
CA LEU A 139 -0.73 1.44 -2.66
C LEU A 139 -2.17 1.85 -2.95
N VAL A 140 -2.92 0.99 -3.64
CA VAL A 140 -4.36 1.17 -3.83
C VAL A 140 -5.12 0.52 -2.68
N VAL A 141 -5.90 1.33 -1.98
CA VAL A 141 -6.66 0.98 -0.78
C VAL A 141 -8.16 1.03 -1.10
N LEU A 142 -8.89 -0.02 -0.75
CA LEU A 142 -10.36 -0.06 -0.75
C LEU A 142 -10.85 -0.06 0.70
N HIS A 143 -11.68 0.92 1.04
CA HIS A 143 -12.28 1.09 2.36
C HIS A 143 -13.66 0.43 2.42
N ARG A 144 -14.14 0.12 3.63
CA ARG A 144 -15.44 -0.56 3.86
C ARG A 144 -16.68 0.27 3.50
N ASP A 145 -16.52 1.57 3.28
CA ASP A 145 -17.54 2.47 2.74
C ASP A 145 -17.61 2.44 1.19
N GLY A 146 -16.75 1.65 0.53
CA GLY A 146 -16.61 1.58 -0.92
C GLY A 146 -15.69 2.63 -1.53
N ARG A 147 -15.14 3.55 -0.74
CA ARG A 147 -14.17 4.56 -1.19
C ARG A 147 -12.86 3.86 -1.59
N MET A 148 -12.20 4.40 -2.62
CA MET A 148 -10.89 3.91 -3.07
C MET A 148 -9.87 5.06 -3.05
N GLU A 149 -8.71 4.80 -2.47
CA GLU A 149 -7.59 5.74 -2.41
C GLU A 149 -6.33 5.14 -3.06
N SER A 150 -5.41 6.00 -3.48
CA SER A 150 -4.10 5.63 -4.02
C SER A 150 -3.04 6.45 -3.29
N VAL A 151 -2.12 5.79 -2.61
CA VAL A 151 -1.04 6.42 -1.83
C VAL A 151 0.30 6.07 -2.50
N ASP A 152 1.08 7.07 -2.89
CA ASP A 152 2.38 6.84 -3.53
C ASP A 152 3.42 6.41 -2.49
N LEU A 153 3.81 5.14 -2.51
CA LEU A 153 4.83 4.59 -1.61
C LEU A 153 6.26 5.01 -1.98
N THR A 154 6.46 5.76 -3.07
CA THR A 154 7.76 6.34 -3.42
C THR A 154 7.98 7.72 -2.82
N ASP A 155 6.94 8.33 -2.23
CA ASP A 155 7.06 9.58 -1.49
C ASP A 155 7.88 9.41 -0.20
N VAL A 156 8.64 10.44 0.15
CA VAL A 156 9.42 10.55 1.38
C VAL A 156 8.51 10.58 2.62
N GLU A 157 7.30 11.12 2.51
CA GLU A 157 6.32 11.11 3.62
C GLU A 157 5.74 9.72 3.89
N ASN A 158 5.82 8.79 2.91
CA ASN A 158 5.25 7.44 3.00
C ASN A 158 6.29 6.34 3.29
N ARG A 159 7.52 6.68 3.74
CA ARG A 159 8.60 5.69 4.00
C ARG A 159 8.20 4.56 4.96
N ASP A 160 7.62 4.89 6.11
CA ASP A 160 7.22 3.90 7.12
C ASP A 160 6.10 2.99 6.62
N LEU A 161 5.18 3.55 5.83
CA LEU A 161 4.11 2.80 5.16
C LEU A 161 4.70 1.84 4.12
N LEU A 162 5.64 2.30 3.28
CA LEU A 162 6.36 1.45 2.31
C LEU A 162 7.05 0.27 3.02
N VAL A 163 7.83 0.53 4.08
CA VAL A 163 8.55 -0.52 4.82
C VAL A 163 7.60 -1.55 5.42
N THR A 164 6.49 -1.10 5.99
CA THR A 164 5.45 -1.95 6.59
C THR A 164 4.76 -2.81 5.53
N VAL A 165 4.29 -2.19 4.45
CA VAL A 165 3.63 -2.84 3.30
C VAL A 165 4.53 -3.87 2.64
N VAL A 166 5.80 -3.52 2.39
CA VAL A 166 6.79 -4.39 1.74
C VAL A 166 7.08 -5.61 2.59
N SER A 167 7.15 -5.45 3.91
CA SER A 167 7.46 -6.53 4.85
C SER A 167 6.39 -7.65 4.81
N ASP A 168 5.11 -7.30 4.68
CA ASP A 168 4.00 -8.24 4.45
C ASP A 168 3.93 -8.76 2.99
N ALA A 169 4.27 -7.91 2.02
CA ALA A 169 4.20 -8.26 0.60
C ALA A 169 5.32 -9.22 0.15
N MET A 170 6.51 -9.17 0.76
CA MET A 170 7.70 -9.93 0.34
C MET A 170 7.55 -11.47 0.34
N PRO A 171 6.92 -12.13 1.34
CA PRO A 171 6.60 -13.56 1.27
C PRO A 171 5.74 -13.93 0.05
N ARG A 172 4.76 -13.09 -0.27
CA ARG A 172 3.81 -13.25 -1.39
C ARG A 172 4.54 -13.05 -2.73
N PHE A 173 5.41 -12.05 -2.79
CA PHE A 173 6.30 -11.76 -3.91
C PHE A 173 7.23 -12.95 -4.23
N ASN A 174 7.88 -13.53 -3.22
CA ASN A 174 8.75 -14.70 -3.39
C ASN A 174 7.97 -15.92 -3.93
N ALA A 175 6.72 -16.12 -3.51
CA ALA A 175 5.85 -17.17 -4.07
C ALA A 175 5.52 -16.93 -5.56
N LEU A 176 5.31 -15.68 -5.98
CA LEU A 176 5.11 -15.33 -7.39
C LEU A 176 6.36 -15.61 -8.24
N VAL A 177 7.56 -15.29 -7.74
CA VAL A 177 8.85 -15.62 -8.40
C VAL A 177 8.96 -17.12 -8.62
N ALA A 178 8.75 -17.93 -7.57
CA ALA A 178 8.82 -19.39 -7.64
C ALA A 178 7.78 -19.97 -8.62
N GLN A 179 6.54 -19.48 -8.57
CA GLN A 179 5.47 -19.92 -9.47
C GLN A 179 5.77 -19.53 -10.93
N ARG A 180 6.32 -18.34 -11.18
CA ARG A 180 6.71 -17.89 -12.53
C ARG A 180 7.84 -18.76 -13.09
N ARG A 181 8.84 -19.10 -12.27
CA ARG A 181 9.95 -19.98 -12.66
C ARG A 181 9.42 -21.37 -13.08
N SER A 182 8.61 -22.01 -12.23
CA SER A 182 8.00 -23.32 -12.54
C SER A 182 7.11 -23.29 -13.79
N LYS A 183 6.33 -22.23 -14.00
CA LYS A 183 5.54 -22.03 -15.24
C LYS A 183 6.41 -21.91 -16.50
N ILE A 184 7.64 -21.41 -16.39
CA ILE A 184 8.61 -21.31 -17.50
C ILE A 184 9.30 -22.67 -17.72
N GLU A 185 9.79 -23.31 -16.65
CA GLU A 185 10.38 -24.66 -16.68
C GLU A 185 9.45 -25.67 -17.35
N ASN A 186 8.17 -25.71 -16.96
CA ASN A 186 7.17 -26.61 -17.54
C ASN A 186 6.93 -26.33 -19.04
N ARG A 187 6.96 -25.06 -19.48
CA ARG A 187 6.82 -24.70 -20.90
C ARG A 187 8.04 -25.12 -21.72
N ILE A 188 9.24 -24.96 -21.18
CA ILE A 188 10.50 -25.40 -21.82
C ILE A 188 10.49 -26.92 -21.98
N ASN A 189 10.11 -27.66 -20.93
CA ASN A 189 10.02 -29.11 -20.96
C ASN A 189 9.00 -29.61 -22.01
N PHE A 190 7.79 -29.04 -22.01
CA PHE A 190 6.76 -29.35 -23.01
C PHE A 190 7.24 -29.11 -24.45
N LEU A 191 7.81 -27.92 -24.72
CA LEU A 191 8.32 -27.59 -26.06
C LEU A 191 9.48 -28.49 -26.46
N SER A 192 10.39 -28.84 -25.55
CA SER A 192 11.50 -29.76 -25.83
C SER A 192 11.00 -31.16 -26.22
N SER A 193 9.97 -31.67 -25.55
CA SER A 193 9.35 -32.96 -25.93
C SER A 193 8.67 -32.86 -27.29
N VAL A 194 7.83 -31.86 -27.53
CA VAL A 194 7.13 -31.68 -28.82
C VAL A 194 8.12 -31.52 -29.98
N THR A 195 9.21 -30.76 -29.81
CA THR A 195 10.24 -30.61 -30.84
C THR A 195 10.95 -31.94 -31.15
N LYS A 196 11.22 -32.79 -30.15
CA LYS A 196 11.84 -34.12 -30.38
C LYS A 196 10.93 -35.07 -31.16
N GLU A 197 9.64 -35.12 -30.82
CA GLU A 197 8.68 -35.94 -31.57
C GLU A 197 8.56 -35.46 -33.02
N LEU A 198 8.49 -34.14 -33.25
CA LEU A 198 8.46 -33.56 -34.59
C LEU A 198 9.74 -33.81 -35.39
N GLN A 199 10.91 -33.82 -34.74
CA GLN A 199 12.18 -34.20 -35.35
C GLN A 199 12.17 -35.69 -35.74
N SER A 200 11.79 -36.59 -34.83
CA SER A 200 11.67 -38.02 -35.12
C SER A 200 10.71 -38.33 -36.28
N ILE A 201 9.62 -37.58 -36.41
CA ILE A 201 8.70 -37.68 -37.54
C ILE A 201 9.35 -37.15 -38.84
N ALA A 202 10.06 -36.02 -38.78
CA ALA A 202 10.73 -35.46 -39.95
C ALA A 202 11.85 -36.37 -40.47
N ASP A 203 12.68 -36.92 -39.58
CA ASP A 203 13.80 -37.81 -39.93
C ASP A 203 13.28 -39.13 -40.54
N SER A 204 12.24 -39.73 -39.95
CA SER A 204 11.64 -40.97 -40.49
C SER A 204 10.91 -40.79 -41.83
N LEU A 205 10.52 -39.57 -42.20
CA LEU A 205 10.02 -39.26 -43.55
C LEU A 205 11.15 -39.17 -44.59
N VAL A 206 12.40 -38.93 -44.17
CA VAL A 206 13.58 -38.89 -45.06
C VAL A 206 14.15 -40.30 -45.28
N GLU A 207 14.08 -41.21 -44.30
CA GLU A 207 14.57 -42.59 -44.44
C GLU A 207 13.74 -43.48 -45.38
N VAL A 208 12.58 -43.02 -45.85
CA VAL A 208 11.61 -43.79 -46.65
C VAL A 208 11.51 -43.30 -48.11
N GLY A 209 12.26 -42.25 -48.49
CA GLY A 209 12.24 -41.61 -49.82
C GLY A 209 13.45 -41.90 -50.70
#